data_AF-A0A0B1RXX2-F1
#
_entry.id   AF-A0A0B1RXX2-F1
#
_cell.length_a   1.000
_cell.length_b   1.000
_cell.length_c   1.000
_cell.angle_alpha   90.00
_cell.angle_beta   90.00
_cell.angle_gamma   90.00
#
_symmetry.space_group_name_H-M   'P 1'
#
loop_
_entity.id
_entity.type
_entity.pdbx_description
1 polymer ?
#
loop_
_entity_poly.entity_id
_entity_poly.type
_entity_poly.pdbx_seq_one_letter_code
_entity_poly.pdbx_strand_id
1 'polypeptide(L)'
;MSLALEILRLQIIPGNSDTNSAEVRVLDAPIVLRRLRIVPLSNSTRTVCLRLELYGCPYEDPLQSYSAPTGSSADGISYADTSYDGSTSHSVATGGLGRLSDGVIGGESEILHPHRWIGWSRYNSNGGHVSLLFTFSEPRNFTAISLHTLFSRRLSAKVKRFSCFLHLTREFLKRKKVAMEK
;
A
#
# COMPACT_ATOMS: atom_id res chain seq x y z
N MET A 1 0.01 0.17 -22.95
CA MET A 1 0.67 1.30 -22.26
C MET A 1 0.15 1.32 -20.84
N SER A 2 1.05 1.08 -19.89
CA SER A 2 0.76 0.57 -18.55
C SER A 2 0.11 1.61 -17.64
N LEU A 3 -1.03 1.25 -17.06
CA LEU A 3 -1.74 1.95 -15.97
C LEU A 3 -0.89 2.06 -14.68
N ALA A 4 0.26 1.38 -14.60
CA ALA A 4 1.19 1.47 -13.46
C ALA A 4 1.84 2.86 -13.30
N LEU A 5 1.70 3.75 -14.29
CA LEU A 5 2.19 5.13 -14.20
C LEU A 5 1.20 6.11 -13.53
N GLU A 6 -0.02 5.67 -13.21
CA GLU A 6 -1.09 6.55 -12.73
C GLU A 6 -1.20 6.58 -11.19
N ILE A 7 -0.51 5.67 -10.49
CA ILE A 7 -0.59 5.55 -9.02
C ILE A 7 0.32 6.56 -8.30
N LEU A 8 1.44 6.95 -8.92
CA LEU A 8 1.97 8.27 -8.66
C LEU A 8 1.14 9.21 -9.52
N ARG A 9 0.02 9.75 -8.98
CA ARG A 9 -0.36 11.10 -9.41
C ARG A 9 0.95 11.87 -9.43
N LEU A 10 1.32 12.44 -10.58
CA LEU A 10 2.42 13.39 -10.72
C LEU A 10 2.09 14.59 -9.82
N GLN A 11 2.21 14.39 -8.51
CA GLN A 11 2.17 15.44 -7.53
C GLN A 11 3.49 16.14 -7.73
N ILE A 12 3.43 17.31 -8.36
CA ILE A 12 4.56 18.19 -8.46
C ILE A 12 4.94 18.54 -7.03
N ILE A 13 6.02 17.94 -6.55
CA ILE A 13 6.59 18.27 -5.26
C ILE A 13 7.25 19.64 -5.44
N PRO A 14 6.84 20.67 -4.70
CA PRO A 14 7.47 21.99 -4.83
C PRO A 14 8.96 21.87 -4.47
N GLY A 15 9.81 22.39 -5.35
CA GLY A 15 11.26 22.39 -5.18
C GLY A 15 11.78 23.63 -4.45
N ASN A 16 13.09 23.87 -4.56
CA ASN A 16 13.76 25.02 -3.97
C ASN A 16 13.34 26.35 -4.64
N SER A 17 13.24 27.40 -3.82
CA SER A 17 13.09 28.79 -4.27
C SER A 17 14.42 29.54 -4.37
N ASP A 18 15.49 28.99 -3.78
CA ASP A 18 16.86 29.53 -3.82
C ASP A 18 17.92 28.40 -3.95
N THR A 19 19.20 28.78 -4.03
CA THR A 19 20.33 27.84 -4.27
C THR A 19 21.06 27.38 -3.02
N ASN A 20 20.78 27.98 -1.86
CA ASN A 20 21.57 27.84 -0.63
C ASN A 20 20.82 27.09 0.48
N SER A 21 19.49 27.11 0.45
CA SER A 21 18.64 26.38 1.39
C SER A 21 18.33 24.98 0.88
N ALA A 22 18.18 24.04 1.82
CA ALA A 22 17.69 22.70 1.53
C ALA A 22 16.20 22.62 1.82
N GLU A 23 15.38 22.35 0.82
CA GLU A 23 13.96 22.06 1.00
C GLU A 23 13.75 20.59 1.39
N VAL A 24 13.21 20.35 2.58
CA VAL A 24 12.81 19.02 3.04
C VAL A 24 11.33 18.81 2.76
N ARG A 25 10.98 17.69 2.11
CA ARG A 25 9.60 17.32 1.78
C ARG A 25 9.25 16.00 2.43
N VAL A 26 8.32 16.06 3.38
CA VAL A 26 7.76 14.86 4.02
C VAL A 26 6.71 14.27 3.09
N LEU A 27 6.82 12.97 2.83
CA LEU A 27 5.82 12.23 2.06
C LEU A 27 4.64 11.87 2.98
N ASP A 28 3.42 12.00 2.48
CA ASP A 28 2.21 11.70 3.25
C ASP A 28 2.12 10.21 3.65
N ALA A 29 2.75 9.34 2.86
CA ALA A 29 2.91 7.92 3.15
C ALA A 29 4.33 7.46 2.79
N PRO A 30 4.91 6.50 3.53
CA PRO A 30 6.19 5.90 3.17
C PRO A 30 6.05 5.11 1.85
N ILE A 31 7.08 5.19 1.00
CA ILE A 31 7.11 4.48 -0.28
C ILE A 31 8.17 3.39 -0.20
N VAL A 32 7.78 2.14 -0.47
CA VAL A 32 8.69 1.02 -0.58
C VAL A 32 9.23 0.95 -2.01
N LEU A 33 10.53 1.13 -2.20
CA LEU A 33 11.15 1.15 -3.53
C LEU A 33 12.53 0.50 -3.56
N ARG A 34 12.89 -0.02 -4.74
CA ARG A 34 14.26 -0.48 -5.06
C ARG A 34 15.03 0.49 -5.94
N ARG A 35 14.31 1.35 -6.66
CA ARG A 35 14.85 2.35 -7.58
C ARG A 35 13.98 3.60 -7.50
N LEU A 36 14.61 4.75 -7.40
CA LEU A 36 13.95 6.05 -7.44
C LEU A 36 14.39 6.80 -8.70
N ARG A 37 13.44 7.40 -9.41
CA ARG A 37 13.72 8.33 -10.51
C ARG A 37 13.17 9.70 -10.14
N ILE A 38 14.06 10.69 -10.09
CA ILE A 38 13.67 12.09 -9.91
C ILE A 38 13.76 12.79 -11.26
N VAL A 39 12.69 13.51 -11.61
CA VAL A 39 12.60 14.30 -12.84
C VAL A 39 12.47 15.76 -12.43
N PRO A 40 13.55 16.55 -12.50
CA PRO A 40 13.49 17.98 -12.21
C PRO A 40 12.58 18.69 -13.19
N LEU A 41 11.69 19.54 -12.67
CA LEU A 41 10.77 20.35 -13.47
C LEU A 41 11.03 21.83 -13.17
N SER A 42 11.10 22.67 -14.21
CA SER A 42 11.27 24.11 -14.09
C SER A 42 10.51 24.81 -15.21
N ASN A 43 9.82 25.89 -14.87
CA ASN A 43 9.20 26.79 -15.85
C ASN A 43 10.18 27.86 -16.35
N SER A 44 11.40 27.91 -15.81
CA SER A 44 12.45 28.84 -16.23
C SER A 44 13.28 28.24 -17.37
N THR A 45 13.78 29.08 -18.26
CA THR A 45 14.75 28.70 -19.31
C THR A 45 16.17 28.50 -18.77
N ARG A 46 16.40 28.76 -17.48
CA ARG A 46 17.70 28.56 -16.83
C ARG A 46 18.01 27.07 -16.63
N THR A 47 19.30 26.76 -16.58
CA THR A 47 19.80 25.42 -16.26
C THR A 47 19.27 24.96 -14.90
N VAL A 48 18.83 23.69 -14.86
CA VAL A 48 18.34 23.06 -13.63
C VAL A 48 19.44 22.23 -13.00
N CYS A 49 19.69 22.46 -11.71
CA CYS A 49 20.66 21.71 -10.91
C CYS A 49 19.94 21.02 -9.75
N LEU A 50 20.39 19.84 -9.36
CA LEU A 50 19.82 19.07 -8.25
C LEU A 50 20.92 18.55 -7.35
N ARG A 51 20.76 18.78 -6.04
CA ARG A 51 21.43 18.04 -4.97
C ARG A 51 20.33 17.41 -4.13
N LEU A 52 20.44 16.10 -3.86
CA LEU A 52 19.39 15.30 -3.23
C LEU A 52 19.97 14.52 -2.06
N GLU A 53 19.17 14.39 -1.00
CA GLU A 53 19.34 13.43 0.08
C GLU A 53 18.03 12.64 0.24
N LEU A 54 18.11 11.34 0.56
CA LEU A 54 16.92 10.50 0.80
C LEU A 54 16.88 10.07 2.26
N TYR A 55 15.74 10.33 2.91
CA TYR A 55 15.50 9.91 4.29
C TYR A 55 14.58 8.69 4.30
N GLY A 56 15.00 7.63 4.98
CA GLY A 56 14.24 6.39 5.08
C GLY A 56 14.96 5.34 5.92
N CYS A 57 14.48 4.10 5.84
CA CYS A 57 15.08 2.93 6.48
C CYS A 57 15.15 1.76 5.48
N PRO A 58 16.03 0.77 5.72
CA PRO A 58 15.96 -0.50 4.99
C PRO A 58 14.57 -1.13 5.14
N TYR A 59 13.96 -1.51 4.02
CA TYR A 59 12.71 -2.27 4.03
C TYR A 59 13.03 -3.76 4.06
N GLU A 60 12.97 -4.36 5.24
CA GLU A 60 13.24 -5.78 5.47
C GLU A 60 11.96 -6.64 5.51
N ASP A 61 10.79 -6.02 5.33
CA ASP A 61 9.53 -6.75 5.37
C ASP A 61 9.43 -7.70 4.15
N PRO A 62 9.25 -9.00 4.37
CA PRO A 62 9.05 -10.00 3.31
C PRO A 62 7.78 -9.83 2.48
N LEU A 63 6.83 -9.02 2.94
CA LEU A 63 5.58 -8.83 2.24
C LEU A 63 5.86 -8.21 0.87
N GLN A 64 5.59 -8.98 -0.18
CA GLN A 64 5.80 -8.53 -1.57
C GLN A 64 4.55 -7.86 -2.14
N SER A 65 3.38 -8.38 -1.81
CA SER A 65 2.11 -7.82 -2.28
C SER A 65 0.94 -8.35 -1.47
N TYR A 66 -0.18 -7.65 -1.50
CA TYR A 66 -1.47 -8.23 -1.18
C TYR A 66 -2.42 -8.17 -2.36
N SER A 67 -3.42 -9.04 -2.35
CA SER A 67 -4.58 -8.94 -3.23
C SER A 67 -5.84 -8.75 -2.41
N ALA A 68 -6.68 -7.83 -2.85
CA ALA A 68 -7.91 -7.45 -2.15
C ALA A 68 -8.96 -6.96 -3.15
N PRO A 69 -10.26 -7.13 -2.88
CA PRO A 69 -11.29 -6.42 -3.62
C PRO A 69 -11.07 -4.91 -3.53
N THR A 70 -11.47 -4.17 -4.55
CA THR A 70 -11.43 -2.70 -4.50
C THR A 70 -12.40 -2.19 -3.44
N GLY A 71 -11.99 -1.16 -2.69
CA GLY A 71 -12.82 -0.57 -1.65
C GLY A 71 -14.11 0.06 -2.20
N SER A 72 -15.13 0.10 -1.36
CA SER A 72 -16.46 0.65 -1.67
C SER A 72 -16.60 2.08 -1.19
N SER A 73 -17.55 2.81 -1.75
CA SER A 73 -17.94 4.14 -1.24
C SER A 73 -19.08 4.04 -0.23
N ALA A 74 -19.08 4.89 0.78
CA ALA A 74 -20.19 5.08 1.71
C ALA A 74 -20.31 6.57 2.08
N ASP A 75 -21.54 7.09 2.17
CA ASP A 75 -21.83 8.51 2.44
C ASP A 75 -21.06 9.50 1.53
N GLY A 76 -20.89 9.15 0.25
CA GLY A 76 -20.14 9.96 -0.70
C GLY A 76 -18.60 9.94 -0.53
N ILE A 77 -18.09 9.18 0.45
CA ILE A 77 -16.66 9.00 0.71
C ILE A 77 -16.22 7.66 0.09
N SER A 78 -15.11 7.68 -0.65
CA SER A 78 -14.47 6.46 -1.17
C SER A 78 -13.53 5.86 -0.13
N TYR A 79 -13.71 4.57 0.18
CA TYR A 79 -12.79 3.78 1.01
C TYR A 79 -11.93 2.85 0.15
N ALA A 80 -11.67 3.23 -1.10
CA ALA A 80 -10.69 2.57 -1.95
C ALA A 80 -9.27 2.89 -1.49
N ASP A 81 -8.37 1.95 -1.75
CA ASP A 81 -6.95 2.14 -1.53
C ASP A 81 -6.36 2.98 -2.66
N THR A 82 -6.22 4.29 -2.42
CA THR A 82 -5.73 5.21 -3.45
C THR A 82 -4.21 5.21 -3.58
N SER A 83 -3.50 4.58 -2.65
CA SER A 83 -2.04 4.44 -2.68
C SER A 83 -1.60 3.08 -3.24
N TYR A 84 -2.54 2.24 -3.65
CA TYR A 84 -2.23 0.88 -4.10
C TYR A 84 -1.38 0.89 -5.37
N ASP A 85 -0.14 0.41 -5.28
CA ASP A 85 0.90 0.49 -6.34
C ASP A 85 0.89 -0.65 -7.36
N GLY A 86 -0.03 -1.60 -7.21
CA GLY A 86 -0.21 -2.74 -8.11
C GLY A 86 -1.18 -2.47 -9.26
N SER A 87 -1.77 -3.54 -9.79
CA SER A 87 -2.79 -3.46 -10.84
C SER A 87 -4.17 -3.74 -10.27
N THR A 88 -5.16 -2.97 -10.71
CA THR A 88 -6.58 -3.23 -10.41
C THR A 88 -7.29 -3.71 -11.66
N SER A 89 -7.87 -4.90 -11.61
CA SER A 89 -8.66 -5.49 -12.70
C SER A 89 -9.90 -6.18 -12.13
N HIS A 90 -11.04 -6.05 -12.81
CA HIS A 90 -12.31 -6.65 -12.39
C HIS A 90 -12.64 -6.45 -10.90
N SER A 91 -12.46 -5.23 -10.37
CA SER A 91 -12.64 -4.88 -8.95
C SER A 91 -11.76 -5.63 -7.95
N VAL A 92 -10.60 -6.12 -8.40
CA VAL A 92 -9.60 -6.77 -7.54
C VAL A 92 -8.24 -6.10 -7.77
N ALA A 93 -7.65 -5.63 -6.69
CA ALA A 93 -6.28 -5.14 -6.60
C ALA A 93 -5.34 -6.34 -6.45
N THR A 94 -4.29 -6.42 -7.27
CA THR A 94 -3.30 -7.52 -7.27
C THR A 94 -1.87 -7.02 -7.53
N GLY A 95 -0.88 -7.75 -7.02
CA GLY A 95 0.54 -7.52 -7.35
C GLY A 95 1.18 -6.24 -6.80
N GLY A 96 0.62 -5.64 -5.75
CA GLY A 96 1.15 -4.42 -5.13
C GLY A 96 0.92 -4.33 -3.63
N LEU A 97 1.34 -3.20 -3.08
CA LEU A 97 1.23 -2.75 -1.69
C LEU A 97 0.42 -1.45 -1.64
N GLY A 98 0.05 -1.03 -0.44
CA GLY A 98 -0.76 0.17 -0.21
C GLY A 98 -1.13 0.28 1.27
N ARG A 99 -2.33 0.78 1.59
CA ARG A 99 -2.73 1.12 2.97
C ARG A 99 -2.77 -0.04 3.94
N LEU A 100 -2.89 -1.28 3.47
CA LEU A 100 -2.84 -2.44 4.37
C LEU A 100 -1.43 -2.75 4.89
N SER A 101 -0.41 -2.09 4.34
CA SER A 101 1.00 -2.38 4.62
C SER A 101 1.86 -1.13 4.81
N ASP A 102 1.28 0.07 4.87
CA ASP A 102 2.02 1.34 4.96
C ASP A 102 2.38 1.74 6.40
N GLY A 103 1.90 0.99 7.40
CA GLY A 103 2.13 1.26 8.82
C GLY A 103 1.28 2.41 9.39
N VAL A 104 0.41 3.03 8.59
CA VAL A 104 -0.46 4.12 9.03
C VAL A 104 -1.73 3.53 9.65
N ILE A 105 -1.95 3.84 10.92
CA ILE A 105 -3.11 3.38 11.66
C ILE A 105 -4.25 4.41 11.60
N GLY A 106 -5.47 3.94 11.30
CA GLY A 106 -6.67 4.76 11.36
C GLY A 106 -6.97 5.25 12.78
N GLY A 107 -7.27 6.54 12.93
CA GLY A 107 -7.71 7.10 14.21
C GLY A 107 -9.14 6.69 14.58
N GLU A 108 -9.63 7.11 15.75
CA GLU A 108 -10.96 6.70 16.25
C GLU A 108 -12.14 7.14 15.37
N SER A 109 -11.95 8.17 14.52
CA SER A 109 -12.98 8.68 13.63
C SER A 109 -12.59 8.55 12.17
N GLU A 110 -13.43 7.84 11.42
CA GLU A 110 -13.42 7.76 9.95
C GLU A 110 -13.76 9.09 9.26
N ILE A 111 -14.31 10.05 10.01
CA ILE A 111 -14.74 11.35 9.47
C ILE A 111 -13.55 12.29 9.31
N LEU A 112 -12.65 12.30 10.29
CA LEU A 112 -11.49 13.19 10.30
C LEU A 112 -10.44 12.75 9.28
N HIS A 113 -10.25 11.42 9.14
CA HIS A 113 -9.22 10.87 8.26
C HIS A 113 -9.76 9.65 7.49
N PRO A 114 -10.76 9.82 6.60
CA PRO A 114 -11.34 8.72 5.82
C PRO A 114 -10.29 8.02 4.94
N HIS A 115 -9.29 8.78 4.49
CA HIS A 115 -8.15 8.30 3.73
C HIS A 115 -7.18 7.41 4.55
N ARG A 116 -7.44 7.12 5.82
CA ARG A 116 -6.67 6.12 6.59
C ARG A 116 -7.37 4.76 6.67
N TRP A 117 -8.56 4.66 6.09
CA TRP A 117 -9.36 3.46 6.12
C TRP A 117 -9.51 2.92 4.70
N ILE A 118 -9.58 1.60 4.61
CA ILE A 118 -10.14 0.91 3.46
C ILE A 118 -11.33 0.09 3.91
N GLY A 119 -12.33 -0.04 3.05
CA GLY A 119 -13.62 -0.57 3.46
C GLY A 119 -14.38 -1.18 2.30
N TRP A 120 -15.17 -2.20 2.62
CA TRP A 120 -15.96 -2.92 1.64
C TRP A 120 -17.42 -3.00 2.10
N SER A 121 -18.31 -2.70 1.17
CA SER A 121 -19.74 -2.92 1.38
C SER A 121 -20.07 -4.39 1.21
N ARG A 122 -20.91 -4.93 2.10
CA ARG A 122 -21.40 -6.31 2.01
C ARG A 122 -22.03 -6.62 0.65
N TYR A 123 -22.67 -5.62 0.03
CA TYR A 123 -23.32 -5.76 -1.27
C TYR A 123 -22.33 -5.98 -2.42
N ASN A 124 -21.10 -5.49 -2.29
CA ASN A 124 -20.06 -5.62 -3.31
C ASN A 124 -19.16 -6.84 -3.09
N SER A 125 -19.28 -7.50 -1.94
CA SER A 125 -18.53 -8.73 -1.63
C SER A 125 -19.29 -9.98 -2.09
N ASN A 126 -18.78 -10.69 -3.09
CA ASN A 126 -19.31 -11.99 -3.52
C ASN A 126 -19.26 -12.98 -2.35
N GLY A 127 -20.41 -13.29 -1.75
CA GLY A 127 -20.51 -14.19 -0.61
C GLY A 127 -20.35 -13.54 0.77
N GLY A 128 -20.47 -12.20 0.86
CA GLY A 128 -20.58 -11.49 2.14
C GLY A 128 -19.33 -11.49 3.02
N HIS A 129 -18.17 -11.83 2.45
CA HIS A 129 -16.87 -11.80 3.10
C HIS A 129 -15.84 -11.15 2.18
N VAL A 130 -14.80 -10.57 2.77
CA VAL A 130 -13.67 -9.98 2.05
C VAL A 130 -12.51 -10.97 2.14
N SER A 131 -11.99 -11.38 0.99
CA SER A 131 -10.80 -12.23 0.92
C SER A 131 -9.57 -11.36 0.68
N LEU A 132 -8.62 -11.40 1.61
CA LEU A 132 -7.33 -10.72 1.50
C LEU A 132 -6.25 -11.79 1.36
N LEU A 133 -5.40 -11.68 0.34
CA LEU A 133 -4.31 -12.62 0.09
C LEU A 133 -2.97 -11.90 0.17
N PHE A 134 -2.17 -12.20 1.18
CA PHE A 134 -0.82 -11.64 1.36
C PHE A 134 0.22 -12.61 0.81
N THR A 135 1.12 -12.11 -0.05
CA THR A 135 2.20 -12.90 -0.67
C THR A 135 3.54 -12.45 -0.12
N PHE A 136 4.29 -13.42 0.42
CA PHE A 136 5.60 -13.19 1.02
C PHE A 136 6.72 -13.73 0.13
N SER A 137 7.88 -13.08 0.16
CA SER A 137 9.07 -13.49 -0.59
C SER A 137 9.63 -14.84 -0.15
N GLU A 138 9.40 -15.20 1.10
CA GLU A 138 10.02 -16.33 1.79
C GLU A 138 9.05 -16.99 2.77
N PRO A 139 9.20 -18.30 3.07
CA PRO A 139 8.45 -18.97 4.13
C PRO A 139 8.72 -18.37 5.50
N ARG A 140 7.68 -18.23 6.33
CA ARG A 140 7.80 -17.62 7.66
C ARG A 140 6.95 -18.28 8.72
N ASN A 141 7.42 -18.15 9.95
CA ASN A 141 6.69 -18.52 11.14
C ASN A 141 5.86 -17.31 11.59
N PHE A 142 4.54 -17.44 11.52
CA PHE A 142 3.62 -16.41 12.01
C PHE A 142 3.26 -16.69 13.46
N THR A 143 3.55 -15.75 14.35
CA THR A 143 3.21 -15.85 15.79
C THR A 143 1.89 -15.16 16.13
N ALA A 144 1.54 -14.11 15.36
CA ALA A 144 0.32 -13.35 15.53
C ALA A 144 -0.10 -12.68 14.23
N ILE A 145 -1.38 -12.32 14.14
CA ILE A 145 -1.93 -11.41 13.14
C ILE A 145 -2.65 -10.32 13.91
N SER A 146 -2.29 -9.07 13.66
CA SER A 146 -2.98 -7.90 14.21
C SER A 146 -3.79 -7.24 13.10
N LEU A 147 -5.08 -7.00 13.34
CA LEU A 147 -5.97 -6.33 12.41
C LEU A 147 -6.52 -5.08 13.08
N HIS A 148 -6.21 -3.92 12.54
CA HIS A 148 -6.81 -2.67 12.99
C HIS A 148 -8.14 -2.43 12.26
N THR A 149 -9.25 -2.44 13.01
CA THR A 149 -10.60 -2.42 12.41
C THR A 149 -11.43 -1.27 12.94
N LEU A 150 -12.22 -0.66 12.06
CA LEU A 150 -13.19 0.36 12.45
C LEU A 150 -14.48 -0.27 13.00
N PHE A 151 -14.97 0.27 14.11
CA PHE A 151 -16.35 0.10 14.56
C PHE A 151 -17.09 1.42 14.40
N SER A 152 -17.99 1.52 13.42
CA SER A 152 -18.80 2.72 13.18
C SER A 152 -20.27 2.37 13.12
N ARG A 153 -21.06 2.99 14.02
CA ARG A 153 -22.52 2.87 14.00
C ARG A 153 -23.13 3.57 12.78
N ARG A 154 -22.56 4.71 12.39
CA ARG A 154 -22.99 5.51 11.24
C ARG A 154 -22.88 4.70 9.94
N LEU A 155 -21.70 4.12 9.69
CA LEU A 155 -21.47 3.31 8.50
C LEU A 155 -22.00 1.88 8.62
N SER A 156 -22.53 1.49 9.79
CA SER A 156 -22.80 0.10 10.14
C SER A 156 -21.59 -0.83 9.93
N ALA A 157 -20.37 -0.29 10.07
CA ALA A 157 -19.11 -0.98 9.85
C ALA A 157 -18.70 -1.74 11.12
N LYS A 158 -18.49 -3.05 11.00
CA LYS A 158 -17.95 -3.91 12.06
C LYS A 158 -17.41 -5.21 11.48
N VAL A 159 -16.30 -5.69 12.03
CA VAL A 159 -15.79 -7.04 11.77
C VAL A 159 -16.42 -8.00 12.78
N LYS A 160 -17.14 -9.03 12.29
CA LYS A 160 -17.79 -10.02 13.16
C LYS A 160 -16.94 -11.28 13.37
N ARG A 161 -16.25 -11.71 12.33
CA ARG A 161 -15.45 -12.95 12.30
C ARG A 161 -14.30 -12.75 11.33
N PHE A 162 -13.20 -13.46 11.60
CA PHE A 162 -12.04 -13.54 10.73
C PHE A 162 -11.58 -15.00 10.72
N SER A 163 -11.15 -15.47 9.55
CA SER A 163 -10.52 -16.77 9.35
C SER A 163 -9.23 -16.57 8.60
N CYS A 164 -8.15 -17.22 9.04
CA CYS A 164 -6.87 -17.19 8.37
C CYS A 164 -6.49 -18.59 7.88
N PHE A 165 -5.98 -18.67 6.66
CA PHE A 165 -5.45 -19.89 6.08
C PHE A 165 -4.00 -19.63 5.64
N LEU A 166 -3.07 -20.45 6.14
CA LEU A 166 -1.65 -20.35 5.80
C LEU A 166 -1.31 -21.44 4.79
N HIS A 167 -0.76 -21.04 3.64
CA HIS A 167 -0.38 -21.95 2.57
C HIS A 167 1.11 -21.82 2.26
N LEU A 168 1.82 -22.95 2.33
CA LEU A 168 3.18 -23.06 1.81
C LEU A 168 3.13 -23.50 0.34
N THR A 169 3.64 -22.66 -0.57
CA THR A 169 3.74 -23.06 -1.98
C THR A 169 4.81 -24.13 -2.18
N ARG A 170 4.53 -25.08 -3.08
CA ARG A 170 5.41 -26.23 -3.35
C ARG A 170 6.82 -25.83 -3.83
N GLU A 171 6.97 -24.66 -4.43
CA GLU A 171 8.27 -24.15 -4.87
C GLU A 171 9.26 -23.96 -3.72
N PHE A 172 8.79 -23.52 -2.56
CA PHE A 172 9.64 -23.39 -1.37
C PHE A 172 10.04 -24.77 -0.80
N LEU A 173 9.14 -25.75 -0.86
CA LEU A 173 9.45 -27.13 -0.44
C LEU A 173 10.55 -27.76 -1.31
N LYS A 174 10.56 -27.47 -2.62
CA LYS A 174 11.60 -27.93 -3.55
C LYS A 174 12.97 -27.32 -3.22
N ARG A 175 13.03 -26.01 -2.92
CA ARG A 175 14.28 -25.32 -2.54
C ARG A 175 14.88 -25.89 -1.24
N LYS A 176 14.04 -26.25 -0.26
CA LYS A 176 14.49 -26.86 0.99
C LYS A 176 15.12 -28.24 0.79
N LYS A 177 14.58 -29.07 -0.12
CA LYS A 177 15.20 -30.37 -0.46
C LYS A 177 16.59 -30.19 -1.07
N VAL A 178 16.75 -29.28 -2.04
CA VAL A 178 18.04 -29.02 -2.69
C VAL A 178 19.09 -28.45 -1.72
N ALA A 179 18.67 -27.68 -0.71
CA ALA A 179 19.58 -27.13 0.31
C ALA A 179 19.98 -28.15 1.39
N MET A 180 19.25 -29.27 1.55
CA MET A 180 19.58 -30.35 2.51
C MET A 180 20.34 -31.53 1.86
N GLU A 181 20.50 -31.52 0.54
CA GLU A 181 21.25 -32.53 -0.24
C GLU A 181 22.68 -32.06 -0.60
N LYS A 182 23.17 -30.98 0.01
CA LYS A 182 24.55 -30.48 -0.10
C LYS A 182 25.20 -30.45 1.27
#